data_AF-A0A2D5V4T5-F1
#
_entry.id   AF-A0A2D5V4T5-F1
#
_cell.length_a   1.000
_cell.length_b   1.000
_cell.length_c   1.000
_cell.angle_alpha   90.00
_cell.angle_beta   90.00
_cell.angle_gamma   90.00
#
_symmetry.space_group_name_H-M   'P 1'
#
loop_
_entity.id
_entity.type
_entity.pdbx_description
1 polymer ?
#
loop_
_entity_poly.entity_id
_entity_poly.type
_entity_poly.pdbx_seq_one_letter_code
_entity_poly.pdbx_strand_id
1 'polypeptide(L)'
;KKYIANQENINKYCHTNQQNTFLNKSYEELTKYNHVPKELNEEVNAEFIYELPKNELLNIDNQLPSFLYNSYNLDSNWRKEKKGNRILLFEPSHFKKYPISNKVINFIIELSKEIEGIKIAVMEFDELMKIVKKESNIFFKEHPFNNHYKGNKEERDWIFPEIDAKGSFFSYWKKGIKTYKNK
;
A
#
# COMPACT_ATOMS: atom_id res chain seq x y z
N LYS A 1 -8.12 -9.25 27.04
CA LYS A 1 -9.44 -8.56 27.06
C LYS A 1 -9.59 -7.78 25.75
N LYS A 2 -10.70 -7.92 25.03
CA LYS A 2 -10.95 -7.14 23.80
C LYS A 2 -11.11 -5.67 24.20
N TYR A 3 -10.36 -4.76 23.57
CA TYR A 3 -10.49 -3.32 23.78
C TYR A 3 -11.70 -2.79 23.03
N ILE A 4 -12.52 -1.97 23.69
CA ILE A 4 -13.64 -1.23 23.10
C ILE A 4 -13.48 0.24 23.50
N ALA A 5 -13.40 1.14 22.53
CA ALA A 5 -13.40 2.57 22.78
C ALA A 5 -14.83 3.00 23.18
N ASN A 6 -15.05 3.25 24.47
CA ASN A 6 -16.29 3.86 24.97
C ASN A 6 -16.34 5.36 24.67
N GLN A 7 -17.51 5.99 24.87
CA GLN A 7 -17.71 7.40 24.57
C GLN A 7 -16.77 8.33 25.34
N GLU A 8 -16.39 7.98 26.57
CA GLU A 8 -15.43 8.75 27.37
C GLU A 8 -14.06 8.83 26.69
N ASN A 9 -13.54 7.72 26.17
CA ASN A 9 -12.30 7.71 25.41
C ASN A 9 -12.41 8.58 24.15
N ILE A 10 -13.51 8.44 23.40
CA ILE A 10 -13.74 9.25 22.19
C ILE A 10 -13.78 10.74 22.54
N ASN A 11 -14.56 11.13 23.55
CA ASN A 11 -14.66 12.51 24.03
C ASN A 11 -13.30 13.07 24.43
N LYS A 12 -12.49 12.28 25.16
CA LYS A 12 -11.15 12.67 25.60
C LYS A 12 -10.18 12.92 24.44
N TYR A 13 -10.12 12.02 23.46
CA TYR A 13 -9.14 12.09 22.36
C TYR A 13 -9.60 12.94 21.17
N CYS A 14 -10.91 13.16 21.02
CA CYS A 14 -11.48 14.00 19.98
C CYS A 14 -11.91 15.40 20.49
N HIS A 15 -11.70 15.71 21.78
CA HIS A 15 -12.11 16.96 22.42
C HIS A 15 -13.60 17.28 22.23
N THR A 16 -14.46 16.28 22.38
CA THR A 16 -15.91 16.42 22.28
C THR A 16 -16.58 16.10 23.62
N ASN A 17 -17.89 16.38 23.73
CA ASN A 17 -18.71 15.99 24.87
C ASN A 17 -20.01 15.33 24.39
N GLN A 18 -19.88 14.35 23.50
CA GLN A 18 -21.04 13.62 23.01
C GLN A 18 -21.60 12.76 24.15
N GLN A 19 -22.92 12.77 24.28
CA GLN A 19 -23.67 12.04 25.29
C GLN A 19 -24.80 11.27 24.60
N ASN A 20 -25.39 10.31 25.32
CA ASN A 20 -26.54 9.51 24.88
C ASN A 20 -26.30 8.71 23.58
N THR A 21 -25.04 8.38 23.26
CA THR A 21 -24.71 7.47 22.16
C THR A 21 -24.80 6.02 22.62
N PHE A 22 -24.86 5.07 21.69
CA PHE A 22 -24.80 3.63 22.01
C PHE A 22 -23.44 3.22 22.63
N LEU A 23 -22.39 4.06 22.49
CA LEU A 23 -21.08 3.89 23.13
C LEU A 23 -20.97 4.59 24.48
N ASN A 24 -21.97 5.39 24.89
CA ASN A 24 -21.99 6.11 26.15
C ASN A 24 -22.40 5.18 27.31
N LYS A 25 -21.57 4.17 27.53
CA LYS A 25 -21.74 3.09 28.49
C LYS A 25 -20.40 2.80 29.16
N SER A 26 -20.45 2.18 30.33
CA SER A 26 -19.26 1.68 30.99
C SER A 26 -18.62 0.55 30.18
N TYR A 27 -17.33 0.32 30.42
CA TYR A 27 -16.61 -0.78 29.77
C TYR A 27 -17.24 -2.15 30.06
N GLU A 28 -17.71 -2.35 31.29
CA GLU A 28 -18.37 -3.59 31.73
C GLU A 28 -19.67 -3.83 30.97
N GLU A 29 -20.48 -2.79 30.74
CA GLU A 29 -21.69 -2.87 29.94
C GLU A 29 -21.38 -3.20 28.48
N LEU A 30 -20.43 -2.49 27.84
CA LEU A 30 -20.07 -2.72 26.44
C LEU A 30 -19.53 -4.13 26.20
N THR A 31 -18.80 -4.70 27.16
CA THR A 31 -18.33 -6.10 27.05
C THR A 31 -19.44 -7.14 27.08
N LYS A 32 -20.63 -6.77 27.58
CA LYS A 32 -21.83 -7.64 27.61
C LYS A 32 -22.70 -7.50 26.35
N TYR A 33 -22.35 -6.61 25.43
CA TYR A 33 -23.13 -6.42 24.19
C TYR A 33 -23.03 -7.67 23.34
N ASN A 34 -24.17 -8.32 23.12
CA ASN A 34 -24.32 -9.53 22.35
C ASN A 34 -25.10 -9.32 21.04
N HIS A 35 -25.52 -8.08 20.78
CA HIS A 35 -26.25 -7.67 19.58
C HIS A 35 -25.62 -6.42 18.97
N VAL A 36 -25.80 -6.25 17.66
CA VAL A 36 -25.39 -5.05 16.95
C VAL A 36 -26.37 -3.91 17.33
N PRO A 37 -25.89 -2.72 17.74
CA PRO A 37 -26.73 -1.57 17.97
C PRO A 37 -27.54 -1.21 16.72
N LYS A 38 -28.79 -0.81 16.92
CA LYS A 38 -29.72 -0.43 15.84
C LYS A 38 -29.19 0.70 14.96
N GLU A 39 -28.39 1.59 15.53
CA GLU A 39 -27.69 2.67 14.83
C GLU A 39 -26.67 2.17 13.80
N LEU A 40 -26.26 0.89 13.86
CA LEU A 40 -25.32 0.24 12.95
C LEU A 40 -25.99 -0.83 12.07
N ASN A 41 -27.33 -0.95 12.10
CA ASN A 41 -28.06 -1.94 11.30
C ASN A 41 -28.15 -1.56 9.81
N GLU A 42 -28.04 -0.28 9.50
CA GLU A 42 -28.08 0.18 8.11
C GLU A 42 -26.73 -0.11 7.44
N GLU A 43 -26.75 -1.01 6.47
CA GLU A 43 -25.62 -1.31 5.61
C GLU A 43 -25.86 -0.71 4.23
N VAL A 44 -24.83 -0.10 3.66
CA VAL A 44 -24.83 0.38 2.28
C VAL A 44 -23.74 -0.33 1.51
N ASN A 45 -24.08 -0.83 0.31
CA ASN A 45 -23.08 -1.29 -0.63
C ASN A 45 -22.39 -0.04 -1.22
N ALA A 46 -21.20 0.25 -0.73
CA ALA A 46 -20.41 1.37 -1.23
C ALA A 46 -19.91 1.04 -2.63
N GLU A 47 -20.39 1.77 -3.63
CA GLU A 47 -19.82 1.77 -4.97
C GLU A 47 -18.75 2.86 -5.07
N PHE A 48 -17.52 2.45 -5.35
CA PHE A 48 -16.40 3.36 -5.48
C PHE A 48 -16.09 3.59 -6.95
N ILE A 49 -16.16 4.86 -7.36
CA ILE A 49 -15.79 5.29 -8.71
C ILE A 49 -14.32 5.68 -8.69
N TYR A 50 -13.54 5.09 -9.59
CA TYR A 50 -12.14 5.42 -9.83
C TYR A 50 -11.84 5.34 -11.32
N GLU A 51 -10.96 6.22 -11.80
CA GLU A 51 -10.55 6.27 -13.19
C GLU A 51 -9.06 5.99 -13.29
N LEU A 52 -8.69 4.89 -13.96
CA LEU A 52 -7.31 4.58 -14.25
C LEU A 52 -6.79 5.47 -15.39
N PRO A 53 -5.48 5.80 -15.41
CA PRO A 53 -4.91 6.58 -16.50
C PRO A 53 -4.99 5.83 -17.83
N LYS A 54 -4.67 6.55 -18.91
CA LYS A 54 -4.51 5.90 -20.21
C LYS A 54 -3.28 5.00 -20.19
N ASN A 55 -3.38 3.85 -20.83
CA ASN A 55 -2.21 3.01 -21.10
C ASN A 55 -1.31 3.70 -22.14
N GLU A 56 -0.07 3.97 -21.78
CA GLU A 56 0.94 4.63 -22.62
C GLU A 56 2.05 3.66 -23.06
N LEU A 57 1.96 2.39 -22.65
CA LEU A 57 2.93 1.37 -22.99
C LEU A 57 2.76 0.94 -24.46
N LEU A 58 3.41 1.67 -25.36
CA LEU A 58 3.38 1.40 -26.80
C LEU A 58 4.47 0.41 -27.21
N ASN A 59 5.72 0.70 -26.86
CA ASN A 59 6.90 -0.10 -27.21
C ASN A 59 7.84 -0.21 -26.01
N ILE A 60 8.44 -1.38 -25.84
CA ILE A 60 9.52 -1.61 -24.88
C ILE A 60 10.76 -2.10 -25.64
N ASP A 61 11.94 -1.69 -25.17
CA ASP A 61 13.19 -2.23 -25.68
C ASP A 61 13.47 -3.58 -24.99
N ASN A 62 13.21 -4.68 -25.69
CA ASN A 62 13.40 -6.04 -25.16
C ASN A 62 14.87 -6.40 -24.92
N GLN A 63 15.82 -5.59 -25.41
CA GLN A 63 17.25 -5.76 -25.10
C GLN A 63 17.62 -5.16 -23.74
N LEU A 64 16.76 -4.33 -23.17
CA LEU A 64 16.97 -3.66 -21.89
C LEU A 64 16.18 -4.32 -20.75
N PRO A 65 16.66 -4.21 -19.50
CA PRO A 65 15.87 -4.62 -18.34
C PRO A 65 14.63 -3.72 -18.18
N SER A 66 13.59 -4.27 -17.58
CA SER A 66 12.35 -3.59 -17.22
C SER A 66 12.27 -3.42 -15.70
N PHE A 67 12.15 -2.18 -15.24
CA PHE A 67 12.01 -1.80 -13.85
C PHE A 67 10.56 -1.44 -13.59
N LEU A 68 9.89 -2.25 -12.77
CA LEU A 68 8.47 -2.10 -12.48
C LEU A 68 8.27 -1.30 -11.19
N TYR A 69 7.51 -0.23 -11.35
CA TYR A 69 7.01 0.63 -10.29
C TYR A 69 5.52 0.36 -10.11
N ASN A 70 5.02 0.63 -8.91
CA ASN A 70 3.60 0.56 -8.58
C ASN A 70 3.25 1.69 -7.63
N SER A 71 1.99 1.81 -7.22
CA SER A 71 1.52 2.85 -6.29
C SER A 71 2.21 2.86 -4.91
N TYR A 72 2.90 1.78 -4.55
CA TYR A 72 3.58 1.61 -3.26
C TYR A 72 5.09 1.82 -3.36
N ASN A 73 5.65 1.81 -4.58
CA ASN A 73 7.08 1.91 -4.84
C ASN A 73 7.33 2.87 -6.01
N LEU A 74 7.52 4.16 -5.70
CA LEU A 74 7.79 5.27 -6.64
C LEU A 74 9.09 6.00 -6.28
N ASP A 75 10.12 5.25 -5.95
CA ASP A 75 11.43 5.81 -5.59
C ASP A 75 12.19 6.26 -6.86
N SER A 76 12.36 7.58 -7.02
CA SER A 76 13.06 8.17 -8.17
C SER A 76 14.56 7.91 -8.22
N ASN A 77 15.17 7.51 -7.10
CA ASN A 77 16.57 7.10 -7.06
C ASN A 77 16.75 5.62 -7.40
N TRP A 78 15.67 4.82 -7.37
CA TRP A 78 15.76 3.39 -7.62
C TRP A 78 16.24 3.09 -9.04
N ARG A 79 17.43 2.50 -9.14
CA ARG A 79 18.09 2.14 -10.40
C ARG A 79 18.24 3.31 -11.39
N LYS A 80 18.28 4.55 -10.87
CA LYS A 80 18.38 5.78 -11.66
C LYS A 80 19.49 5.74 -12.72
N GLU A 81 20.68 5.29 -12.32
CA GLU A 81 21.87 5.20 -13.18
C GLU A 81 21.84 4.03 -14.19
N LYS A 82 20.87 3.11 -14.09
CA LYS A 82 20.77 1.95 -15.00
C LYS A 82 19.84 2.27 -16.16
N LYS A 83 20.32 2.10 -17.39
CA LYS A 83 19.48 2.16 -18.59
C LYS A 83 18.48 1.00 -18.57
N GLY A 84 17.20 1.28 -18.81
CA GLY A 84 16.13 0.29 -18.72
C GLY A 84 14.75 0.88 -18.99
N ASN A 85 13.79 0.01 -19.34
CA ASN A 85 12.38 0.39 -19.46
C ASN A 85 11.82 0.64 -18.06
N ARG A 86 11.33 1.85 -17.78
CA ARG A 86 10.70 2.20 -16.50
C ARG A 86 9.19 2.18 -16.68
N ILE A 87 8.51 1.30 -15.96
CA ILE A 87 7.09 1.05 -16.17
C ILE A 87 6.37 1.21 -14.85
N LEU A 88 5.46 2.17 -14.78
CA LEU A 88 4.49 2.29 -13.70
C LEU A 88 3.26 1.44 -14.05
N LEU A 89 3.11 0.31 -13.37
CA LEU A 89 2.03 -0.64 -13.63
C LEU A 89 0.80 -0.35 -12.75
N PHE A 90 -0.34 -0.19 -13.39
CA PHE A 90 -1.67 -0.17 -12.78
C PHE A 90 -2.43 -1.42 -13.20
N GLU A 91 -2.64 -2.37 -12.29
CA GLU A 91 -3.44 -3.58 -12.53
C GLU A 91 -4.93 -3.29 -12.26
N PRO A 92 -5.81 -3.35 -13.28
CA PRO A 92 -7.24 -3.08 -13.08
C PRO A 92 -7.90 -3.94 -12.00
N SER A 93 -7.52 -5.21 -11.91
CA SER A 93 -8.03 -6.14 -10.88
C SER A 93 -7.71 -5.68 -9.45
N HIS A 94 -6.51 -5.11 -9.23
CA HIS A 94 -6.07 -4.59 -7.94
C HIS A 94 -6.93 -3.41 -7.51
N PHE A 95 -7.11 -2.42 -8.38
CA PHE A 95 -7.90 -1.22 -8.07
C PHE A 95 -9.40 -1.48 -8.00
N LYS A 96 -9.89 -2.55 -8.64
CA LYS A 96 -11.28 -3.01 -8.45
C LYS A 96 -11.51 -3.53 -7.03
N LYS A 97 -10.52 -4.22 -6.46
CA LYS A 97 -10.59 -4.78 -5.12
C LYS A 97 -10.23 -3.75 -4.04
N TYR A 98 -9.31 -2.85 -4.34
CA TYR A 98 -8.79 -1.81 -3.45
C TYR A 98 -8.90 -0.44 -4.12
N PRO A 99 -10.13 0.07 -4.31
CA PRO A 99 -10.34 1.34 -5.01
C PRO A 99 -9.71 2.50 -4.24
N ILE A 100 -9.13 3.42 -4.99
CA ILE A 100 -8.56 4.67 -4.48
C ILE A 100 -9.19 5.84 -5.22
N SER A 101 -9.26 6.99 -4.58
CA SER A 101 -9.82 8.19 -5.21
C SER A 101 -8.96 8.68 -6.40
N ASN A 102 -9.58 9.36 -7.36
CA ASN A 102 -8.88 10.01 -8.47
C ASN A 102 -7.79 11.00 -7.99
N LYS A 103 -7.94 11.61 -6.81
CA LYS A 103 -6.89 12.45 -6.21
C LYS A 103 -5.61 11.67 -5.92
N VAL A 104 -5.74 10.44 -5.44
CA VAL A 104 -4.59 9.56 -5.15
C VAL A 104 -3.97 9.08 -6.47
N ILE A 105 -4.78 8.71 -7.46
CA ILE A 105 -4.29 8.32 -8.80
C ILE A 105 -3.50 9.47 -9.43
N ASN A 106 -4.04 10.69 -9.42
CA ASN A 106 -3.35 11.86 -9.94
C ASN A 106 -2.04 12.14 -9.18
N PHE A 107 -2.05 12.00 -7.84
CA PHE A 107 -0.84 12.15 -7.04
C PHE A 107 0.24 11.13 -7.44
N ILE A 108 -0.11 9.86 -7.63
CA ILE A 108 0.80 8.82 -8.11
C ILE A 108 1.40 9.19 -9.47
N ILE A 109 0.57 9.65 -10.41
CA ILE A 109 1.01 10.06 -11.76
C ILE A 109 1.94 11.26 -11.68
N GLU A 110 1.61 12.30 -10.92
CA GLU A 110 2.46 13.47 -10.75
C GLU A 110 3.81 13.09 -10.13
N LEU A 111 3.81 12.26 -9.08
CA LEU A 111 5.05 11.79 -8.46
C LEU A 111 5.90 10.96 -9.42
N SER A 112 5.27 10.18 -10.30
CA SER A 112 5.99 9.36 -11.28
C SER A 112 6.81 10.18 -12.28
N LYS A 113 6.45 11.45 -12.52
CA LYS A 113 7.17 12.32 -13.46
C LYS A 113 8.61 12.61 -13.03
N GLU A 114 8.92 12.45 -11.74
CA GLU A 114 10.29 12.55 -11.21
C GLU A 114 11.18 11.35 -11.63
N ILE A 115 10.59 10.32 -12.24
CA ILE A 115 11.29 9.14 -12.74
C ILE A 115 11.48 9.31 -14.25
N GLU A 116 12.70 9.66 -14.66
CA GLU A 116 13.01 9.93 -16.07
C GLU A 116 12.64 8.75 -16.97
N GLY A 117 11.87 9.03 -18.03
CA GLY A 117 11.48 8.04 -19.03
C GLY A 117 10.44 7.02 -18.58
N ILE A 118 9.78 7.22 -17.43
CA ILE A 118 8.71 6.32 -16.98
C ILE A 118 7.54 6.30 -17.97
N LYS A 119 6.93 5.13 -18.13
CA LYS A 119 5.73 4.91 -18.93
C LYS A 119 4.65 4.27 -18.08
N ILE A 120 3.42 4.74 -18.25
CA ILE A 120 2.26 4.18 -17.57
C ILE A 120 1.77 2.97 -18.36
N ALA A 121 1.64 1.84 -17.67
CA ALA A 121 1.01 0.64 -18.18
C ALA A 121 -0.27 0.36 -17.39
N VAL A 122 -1.41 0.25 -18.08
CA VAL A 122 -2.68 -0.14 -17.47
C VAL A 122 -3.10 -1.49 -18.04
N MET A 123 -2.72 -2.55 -17.34
CA MET A 123 -2.88 -3.96 -17.72
C MET A 123 -2.52 -4.85 -16.54
N GLU A 124 -2.87 -6.13 -16.60
CA GLU A 124 -2.43 -7.10 -15.59
C GLU A 124 -0.95 -7.45 -15.77
N PHE A 125 -0.27 -7.85 -14.69
CA PHE A 125 1.14 -8.25 -14.75
C PHE A 125 1.40 -9.37 -15.77
N ASP A 126 0.50 -10.35 -15.85
CA ASP A 126 0.59 -11.46 -16.80
C ASP A 126 0.49 -11.01 -18.27
N GLU A 127 -0.17 -9.88 -18.55
CA GLU A 127 -0.22 -9.29 -19.88
C GLU A 127 1.10 -8.58 -20.19
N LEU A 128 1.62 -7.81 -19.23
CA LEU A 128 2.93 -7.18 -19.34
C LEU A 128 4.05 -8.20 -19.60
N MET A 129 3.99 -9.34 -18.91
CA MET A 129 4.93 -10.46 -19.08
C MET A 129 5.03 -10.93 -20.53
N LYS A 130 3.90 -10.99 -21.25
CA LYS A 130 3.87 -11.40 -22.67
C LYS A 130 4.59 -10.40 -23.57
N ILE A 131 4.62 -9.13 -23.18
CA ILE A 131 5.31 -8.06 -23.92
C ILE A 131 6.82 -8.15 -23.65
N VAL A 132 7.23 -8.26 -22.38
CA VAL A 132 8.66 -8.31 -21.97
C VAL A 132 9.33 -9.63 -22.35
N LYS A 133 8.55 -10.72 -22.49
CA LYS A 133 8.96 -12.07 -22.94
C LYS A 133 9.97 -12.80 -22.06
N LYS A 134 10.71 -12.12 -21.18
CA LYS A 134 11.76 -12.71 -20.34
C LYS A 134 11.65 -12.26 -18.88
N GLU A 135 11.25 -13.17 -18.00
CA GLU A 135 11.13 -12.95 -16.55
C GLU A 135 12.42 -12.42 -15.92
N SER A 136 13.58 -12.93 -16.36
CA SER A 136 14.89 -12.49 -15.82
C SER A 136 15.22 -11.03 -16.10
N ASN A 137 14.49 -10.37 -16.99
CA ASN A 137 14.69 -8.96 -17.33
C ASN A 137 13.80 -8.03 -16.48
N ILE A 138 12.89 -8.58 -15.68
CA ILE A 138 11.99 -7.79 -14.84
C ILE A 138 12.59 -7.65 -13.45
N PHE A 139 12.59 -6.43 -12.93
CA PHE A 139 12.96 -6.13 -11.56
C PHE A 139 11.84 -5.34 -10.91
N PHE A 140 11.57 -5.61 -9.64
CA PHE A 140 10.54 -4.93 -8.85
C PHE A 140 10.91 -4.97 -7.38
N LYS A 141 10.48 -3.95 -6.62
CA LYS A 141 10.62 -3.97 -5.16
C LYS A 141 9.57 -4.88 -4.54
N GLU A 142 9.96 -5.54 -3.45
CA GLU A 142 9.08 -6.39 -2.65
C GLU A 142 7.88 -5.58 -2.12
N HIS A 143 6.67 -6.10 -2.35
CA HIS A 143 5.46 -5.57 -1.75
C HIS A 143 4.45 -6.71 -1.54
N PRO A 144 3.63 -6.70 -0.46
CA PRO A 144 2.62 -7.75 -0.21
C PRO A 144 1.61 -7.95 -1.34
N PHE A 145 1.34 -6.93 -2.16
CA PHE A 145 0.45 -7.03 -3.32
C PHE A 145 1.14 -7.50 -4.61
N ASN A 146 2.46 -7.64 -4.63
CA ASN A 146 3.22 -8.06 -5.82
C ASN A 146 3.57 -9.57 -5.76
N ASN A 147 2.87 -10.38 -4.95
CA ASN A 147 3.25 -11.79 -4.74
C ASN A 147 3.12 -12.65 -6.00
N HIS A 148 2.27 -12.25 -6.95
CA HIS A 148 2.12 -12.91 -8.26
C HIS A 148 3.18 -12.48 -9.27
N TYR A 149 3.94 -11.43 -9.01
CA TYR A 149 4.98 -10.97 -9.93
C TYR A 149 6.11 -12.01 -10.02
N LYS A 150 6.63 -12.20 -11.23
CA LYS A 150 7.75 -13.09 -11.53
C LYS A 150 8.92 -12.29 -12.09
N GLY A 151 10.13 -12.59 -11.60
CA GLY A 151 11.35 -11.90 -11.99
C GLY A 151 12.26 -11.64 -10.78
N ASN A 152 13.07 -10.61 -10.87
CA ASN A 152 14.04 -10.25 -9.85
C ASN A 152 13.41 -9.33 -8.80
N LYS A 153 12.94 -9.92 -7.70
CA LYS A 153 12.42 -9.17 -6.55
C LYS A 153 13.58 -8.63 -5.73
N GLU A 154 13.61 -7.31 -5.53
CA GLU A 154 14.52 -6.68 -4.57
C GLU A 154 13.82 -6.55 -3.22
N GLU A 155 14.48 -7.04 -2.18
CA GLU A 155 13.97 -6.91 -0.81
C GLU A 155 13.90 -5.45 -0.39
N ARG A 156 12.97 -5.16 0.51
CA ARG A 156 12.83 -3.82 1.10
C ARG A 156 14.06 -3.48 1.95
N ASP A 157 14.42 -2.20 1.98
CA ASP A 157 15.45 -1.70 2.88
C ASP A 157 14.92 -1.70 4.32
N TRP A 158 15.61 -2.42 5.21
CA TRP A 158 15.30 -2.44 6.63
C TRP A 158 16.20 -1.45 7.39
N ILE A 159 15.62 -0.71 8.34
CA ILE A 159 16.38 0.21 9.20
C ILE A 159 17.41 -0.57 10.05
N PHE A 160 17.01 -1.73 10.55
CA PHE A 160 17.86 -2.67 11.29
C PHE A 160 17.72 -4.06 10.65
N PRO A 161 18.53 -4.39 9.62
CA PRO A 161 18.42 -5.64 8.87
C PRO A 161 18.61 -6.90 9.70
N GLU A 162 19.38 -6.82 10.79
CA GLU A 162 19.66 -7.92 11.70
C GLU A 162 18.51 -8.22 12.69
N ILE A 163 17.43 -7.44 12.66
CA ILE A 163 16.33 -7.55 13.62
C ILE A 163 15.05 -7.99 12.91
N ASP A 164 14.45 -9.04 13.45
CA ASP A 164 13.14 -9.50 13.04
C ASP A 164 12.06 -8.47 13.41
N ALA A 165 11.36 -7.94 12.40
CA ALA A 165 10.34 -6.91 12.52
C ALA A 165 8.98 -7.47 13.00
N LYS A 166 8.98 -8.23 14.10
CA LYS A 166 7.77 -8.75 14.73
C LYS A 166 7.23 -7.82 15.81
N GLY A 167 5.92 -7.62 15.80
CA GLY A 167 5.18 -6.84 16.80
C GLY A 167 5.07 -5.36 16.45
N SER A 168 5.07 -4.49 17.45
CA SER A 168 4.91 -3.05 17.24
C SER A 168 6.19 -2.38 16.74
N PHE A 169 6.03 -1.30 15.97
CA PHE A 169 7.15 -0.46 15.53
C PHE A 169 8.05 -0.02 16.70
N PHE A 170 7.47 0.37 17.84
CA PHE A 170 8.25 0.77 19.01
C PHE A 170 9.11 -0.37 19.58
N SER A 171 8.63 -1.62 19.53
CA SER A 171 9.43 -2.76 19.95
C SER A 171 10.61 -2.99 19.01
N TYR A 172 10.34 -2.99 17.70
CA TYR A 172 11.35 -3.11 16.65
C TYR A 172 12.42 -2.01 16.78
N TRP A 173 11.99 -0.74 16.88
CA TRP A 173 12.86 0.42 17.01
C TRP A 173 13.74 0.37 18.27
N LYS A 174 13.16 0.04 19.43
CA LYS A 174 13.91 -0.07 20.69
C LYS A 174 14.98 -1.15 20.63
N LYS A 175 14.67 -2.32 20.03
CA LYS A 175 15.65 -3.38 19.81
C LYS A 175 16.76 -2.89 18.87
N GLY A 176 16.38 -2.24 17.77
CA GLY A 176 17.27 -1.61 16.79
C GLY A 176 18.30 -0.68 17.38
N ILE A 177 17.83 0.37 18.05
CA ILE A 177 18.69 1.37 18.66
C ILE A 177 19.62 0.75 19.72
N LYS A 178 19.15 -0.25 20.47
CA LYS A 178 19.99 -0.94 21.45
C LYS A 178 21.15 -1.68 20.78
N THR A 179 20.87 -2.42 19.70
CA THR A 179 21.90 -3.13 18.93
C THR A 179 22.88 -2.15 18.26
N TYR A 180 22.37 -1.04 17.71
CA TYR A 180 23.20 -0.03 17.06
C TYR A 180 24.15 0.67 18.03
N LYS A 181 23.71 1.03 19.25
CA LYS A 181 24.55 1.67 20.27
C LYS A 181 25.66 0.78 20.82
N ASN A 182 25.58 -0.53 20.60
CA ASN A 182 26.56 -1.51 21.05
C ASN A 182 27.57 -1.89 19.95
N LYS A 183 27.47 -1.29 18.76
CA LYS A 183 28.45 -1.35 17.67
C LYS A 183 29.31 -0.09 17.71
#